data_AF-A0A558BSH9-F1
#
_entry.id   AF-A0A558BSH9-F1
#
_cell.length_a   1.000
_cell.length_b   1.000
_cell.length_c   1.000
_cell.angle_alpha   90.00
_cell.angle_beta   90.00
_cell.angle_gamma   90.00
#
_symmetry.space_group_name_H-M   'P 1'
#
loop_
_entity.id
_entity.type
_entity.pdbx_description
1 polymer ?
#
loop_
_entity_poly.entity_id
_entity_poly.type
_entity_poly.pdbx_seq_one_letter_code
_entity_poly.pdbx_strand_id
1 'polypeptide(L)'
;MTKIAKPPKRQIILEEAAKLFKDKGYGGTSMRDIAGQVGMEAASMYNHIKSKDEILDSICFRISDVYIAHLREVEELPLSFGEKVRVLIRLHIQLMVEDGPAVSVANHDWKYLPNARLTEFTTARRQYEKGFAALIAEGIAAGEFQAVNPTVALFTILSAVRWVELWFQPGRSLSAQELEDHIITMLLKGLEQR
;
A
#
# COMPACT_ATOMS: atom_id res chain seq x y z
N MET A 1 11.22 27.91 -16.38
CA MET A 1 10.45 27.68 -15.13
C MET A 1 9.16 26.98 -15.50
N THR A 2 9.12 25.65 -15.37
CA THR A 2 7.92 24.86 -15.69
C THR A 2 6.90 25.10 -14.57
N LYS A 3 5.74 25.69 -14.90
CA LYS A 3 4.62 25.81 -13.95
C LYS A 3 4.17 24.41 -13.58
N ILE A 4 4.47 23.96 -12.37
CA ILE A 4 3.89 22.74 -11.80
C ILE A 4 2.38 23.00 -11.70
N ALA A 5 1.58 22.24 -12.46
CA ALA A 5 0.13 22.36 -12.41
C ALA A 5 -0.34 21.98 -10.99
N LYS A 6 -1.23 22.80 -10.39
CA LYS A 6 -1.80 22.45 -9.09
C LYS A 6 -2.53 21.11 -9.21
N PRO A 7 -2.39 20.21 -8.21
CA PRO A 7 -3.09 18.93 -8.25
C PRO A 7 -4.61 19.17 -8.33
N PRO A 8 -5.34 18.31 -9.07
CA PRO A 8 -6.79 18.41 -9.15
C PRO A 8 -7.42 18.42 -7.75
N LYS A 9 -8.49 19.20 -7.56
CA LYS A 9 -9.15 19.32 -6.25
C LYS A 9 -9.55 17.97 -5.64
N ARG A 10 -10.01 17.03 -6.49
CA ARG A 10 -10.32 15.66 -6.08
C ARG A 10 -9.13 14.96 -5.41
N GLN A 11 -7.92 15.12 -5.96
CA GLN A 11 -6.71 14.50 -5.43
C GLN A 11 -6.38 15.04 -4.03
N ILE A 12 -6.44 16.37 -3.85
CA ILE A 12 -6.24 17.01 -2.54
C ILE A 12 -7.24 16.48 -1.50
N ILE A 13 -8.50 16.29 -1.90
CA ILE A 13 -9.52 15.75 -0.99
C ILE A 13 -9.17 14.32 -0.58
N LEU A 14 -8.73 13.46 -1.51
CA LEU A 14 -8.35 12.08 -1.19
C LEU A 14 -7.14 12.03 -0.24
N GLU A 15 -6.12 12.87 -0.48
CA GLU A 15 -4.91 12.94 0.35
C GLU A 15 -5.22 13.41 1.78
N GLU A 16 -6.00 14.48 1.93
CA GLU A 16 -6.37 14.99 3.25
C GLU A 16 -7.36 14.05 3.98
N ALA A 17 -8.25 13.39 3.24
CA ALA A 17 -9.13 12.39 3.83
C ALA A 17 -8.37 11.15 4.30
N ALA A 18 -7.34 10.70 3.55
CA ALA A 18 -6.51 9.58 3.96
C ALA A 18 -5.79 9.87 5.29
N LYS A 19 -5.28 11.09 5.47
CA LYS A 19 -4.70 11.54 6.75
C LYS A 19 -5.72 11.51 7.88
N LEU A 20 -6.92 12.08 7.66
CA LEU A 20 -7.98 12.07 8.67
C LEU A 20 -8.46 10.66 9.03
N PHE A 21 -8.62 9.78 8.04
CA PHE A 21 -8.99 8.39 8.28
C PHE A 21 -7.90 7.63 9.04
N LYS A 22 -6.62 7.86 8.74
CA LYS A 22 -5.52 7.31 9.54
C LYS A 22 -5.59 7.76 11.00
N ASP A 23 -5.84 9.05 11.24
CA ASP A 23 -5.77 9.62 12.59
C ASP A 23 -7.02 9.35 13.44
N LYS A 24 -8.21 9.37 12.82
CA LYS A 24 -9.52 9.28 13.51
C LYS A 24 -10.32 8.03 13.18
N GLY A 25 -9.85 7.22 12.23
CA GLY A 25 -10.60 6.14 11.60
C GLY A 25 -11.67 6.64 10.63
N TYR A 26 -12.04 5.79 9.67
CA TYR A 26 -13.16 6.02 8.76
C TYR A 26 -14.46 6.39 9.49
N GLY A 27 -14.81 5.63 10.54
CA GLY A 27 -16.03 5.83 11.32
C GLY A 27 -16.07 7.17 12.06
N GLY A 28 -14.92 7.63 12.56
CA GLY A 28 -14.77 8.88 13.33
C GLY A 28 -14.65 10.15 12.49
N THR A 29 -14.64 10.03 11.16
CA THR A 29 -14.46 11.16 10.24
C THR A 29 -15.77 11.46 9.49
N SER A 30 -16.16 12.74 9.43
CA SER A 30 -17.30 13.22 8.64
C SER A 30 -16.87 13.95 7.36
N MET A 31 -17.78 14.12 6.40
CA MET A 31 -17.53 14.96 5.22
C MET A 31 -17.19 16.42 5.60
N ARG A 32 -17.74 16.92 6.71
CA ARG A 32 -17.45 18.26 7.22
C ARG A 32 -16.03 18.38 7.75
N ASP A 33 -15.52 17.34 8.42
CA ASP A 33 -14.14 17.32 8.91
C ASP A 33 -13.16 17.37 7.73
N ILE A 34 -13.40 16.58 6.69
CA ILE A 34 -12.58 16.55 5.48
C ILE A 34 -12.63 17.92 4.79
N ALA A 35 -13.81 18.53 4.67
CA ALA A 35 -13.95 19.85 4.05
C ALA A 35 -13.19 20.93 4.82
N GLY A 36 -13.27 20.90 6.15
CA GLY A 36 -12.48 21.78 7.03
C GLY A 36 -10.97 21.60 6.83
N GLN A 37 -10.50 20.35 6.77
CA GLN A 37 -9.09 20.01 6.56
C GLN A 37 -8.57 20.51 5.20
N VAL A 38 -9.38 20.39 4.14
CA VAL A 38 -9.03 20.87 2.80
C VAL A 38 -9.13 22.40 2.67
N GLY A 39 -9.80 23.07 3.62
CA GLY A 39 -10.06 24.51 3.57
C GLY A 39 -11.16 24.89 2.58
N MET A 40 -12.23 24.07 2.50
CA MET A 40 -13.38 24.33 1.64
C MET A 40 -14.71 24.15 2.39
N GLU A 41 -15.78 24.73 1.86
CA GLU A 41 -17.13 24.48 2.36
C GLU A 41 -17.59 23.06 2.03
N ALA A 42 -18.32 22.43 2.95
CA ALA A 42 -18.86 21.08 2.75
C ALA A 42 -19.74 20.99 1.49
N ALA A 43 -20.55 22.01 1.20
CA ALA A 43 -21.35 22.06 -0.02
C ALA A 43 -20.48 22.03 -1.30
N SER A 44 -19.35 22.74 -1.29
CA SER A 44 -18.41 22.77 -2.42
C SER A 44 -17.68 21.43 -2.62
N MET A 45 -17.47 20.65 -1.56
CA MET A 45 -16.86 19.32 -1.64
C MET A 45 -17.68 18.34 -2.49
N TYR A 46 -19.00 18.42 -2.40
CA TYR A 46 -19.91 17.54 -3.14
C TYR A 46 -19.84 17.73 -4.67
N ASN A 47 -19.25 18.83 -5.15
CA ASN A 47 -18.95 19.02 -6.57
C ASN A 47 -17.78 18.15 -7.07
N HIS A 48 -16.97 17.62 -6.17
CA HIS A 48 -15.77 16.84 -6.49
C HIS A 48 -15.88 15.37 -6.09
N ILE A 49 -16.57 15.08 -4.98
CA ILE A 49 -16.73 13.74 -4.42
C ILE A 49 -18.13 13.59 -3.82
N LYS A 50 -18.81 12.49 -4.14
CA LYS A 50 -20.23 12.28 -3.80
C LYS A 50 -20.46 11.86 -2.35
N SER A 51 -19.53 11.10 -1.76
CA SER A 51 -19.71 10.55 -0.42
C SER A 51 -18.39 10.17 0.25
N LYS A 52 -18.46 9.93 1.56
CA LYS A 52 -17.34 9.38 2.33
C LYS A 52 -16.96 7.97 1.85
N ASP A 53 -17.96 7.17 1.45
CA ASP A 53 -17.72 5.84 0.87
C ASP A 53 -16.94 5.93 -0.45
N GLU A 54 -17.21 6.91 -1.32
CA GLU A 54 -16.46 7.11 -2.56
C GLU A 54 -14.98 7.44 -2.28
N ILE A 55 -14.70 8.18 -1.21
CA ILE A 55 -13.33 8.48 -0.77
C ILE A 55 -12.62 7.21 -0.36
N LEU A 56 -13.23 6.43 0.55
CA LEU A 56 -12.65 5.17 1.02
C LEU A 56 -12.41 4.21 -0.15
N ASP A 57 -13.40 4.07 -1.02
CA ASP A 57 -13.31 3.27 -2.24
C ASP A 57 -12.14 3.70 -3.12
N SER A 58 -12.04 5.00 -3.42
CA SER A 58 -10.97 5.54 -4.26
C SER A 58 -9.58 5.31 -3.65
N ILE A 59 -9.44 5.44 -2.33
CA ILE A 59 -8.17 5.21 -1.64
C ILE A 59 -7.80 3.71 -1.68
N CYS A 60 -8.74 2.84 -1.27
CA CYS A 60 -8.53 1.40 -1.22
C CYS A 60 -8.16 0.84 -2.60
N PHE A 61 -9.00 1.10 -3.61
CA PHE A 61 -8.80 0.53 -4.95
C PHE A 61 -7.54 1.08 -5.61
N ARG A 62 -7.21 2.36 -5.45
CA ARG A 62 -5.94 2.90 -5.98
C ARG A 62 -4.72 2.15 -5.45
N ILE A 63 -4.66 1.87 -4.15
CA ILE A 63 -3.54 1.11 -3.56
C ILE A 63 -3.55 -0.34 -4.05
N SER A 64 -4.72 -0.98 -4.11
CA SER A 64 -4.85 -2.35 -4.62
C SER A 64 -4.45 -2.48 -6.09
N ASP A 65 -4.82 -1.51 -6.93
CA ASP A 65 -4.52 -1.50 -8.35
C ASP A 65 -3.01 -1.36 -8.59
N VAL A 66 -2.33 -0.52 -7.81
CA VAL A 66 -0.87 -0.40 -7.86
C VAL A 66 -0.20 -1.74 -7.52
N TYR A 67 -0.64 -2.41 -6.45
CA TYR A 67 -0.10 -3.71 -6.07
C TYR A 67 -0.32 -4.78 -7.15
N ILE A 68 -1.54 -4.88 -7.69
CA ILE A 68 -1.88 -5.87 -8.72
C ILE A 68 -1.11 -5.60 -10.02
N ALA A 69 -1.02 -4.34 -10.44
CA ALA A 69 -0.28 -3.97 -11.65
C ALA A 69 1.19 -4.35 -11.52
N HIS A 70 1.85 -3.99 -10.41
CA HIS A 70 3.26 -4.32 -10.20
C HIS A 70 3.51 -5.82 -10.07
N LEU A 71 2.60 -6.57 -9.44
CA LEU A 71 2.73 -8.04 -9.39
C LEU A 71 2.74 -8.62 -10.81
N ARG A 72 1.79 -8.22 -11.66
CA ARG A 72 1.72 -8.68 -13.06
C ARG A 72 2.97 -8.28 -13.84
N GLU A 73 3.45 -7.06 -13.68
CA GLU A 73 4.68 -6.59 -14.33
C GLU A 73 5.88 -7.43 -13.91
N VAL A 74 6.05 -7.68 -12.61
CA VAL A 74 7.16 -8.45 -12.05
C VAL A 74 7.12 -9.92 -12.46
N GLU A 75 5.94 -10.52 -12.57
CA GLU A 75 5.76 -11.89 -13.05
C GLU A 75 6.38 -12.09 -14.44
N GLU A 76 6.26 -11.11 -15.34
CA GLU A 76 6.76 -11.14 -16.71
C GLU A 76 8.25 -10.78 -16.85
N LEU A 77 8.89 -10.25 -15.80
CA LEU A 77 10.30 -9.87 -15.88
C LEU A 77 11.23 -11.10 -15.92
N PRO A 78 12.31 -11.08 -16.72
CA PRO A 78 13.32 -12.14 -16.77
C PRO A 78 14.30 -12.04 -15.59
N LEU A 79 13.76 -12.06 -14.37
CA LEU A 79 14.47 -11.96 -13.11
C LEU A 79 14.38 -13.28 -12.33
N SER A 80 15.35 -13.52 -11.44
CA SER A 80 15.25 -14.61 -10.47
C SER A 80 14.07 -14.38 -9.51
N PHE A 81 13.56 -15.44 -8.87
CA PHE A 81 12.47 -15.30 -7.89
C PHE A 81 12.87 -14.41 -6.71
N GLY A 82 14.13 -14.50 -6.28
CA GLY A 82 14.77 -13.58 -5.32
C GLY A 82 14.58 -12.12 -5.69
N GLU A 83 14.94 -11.74 -6.91
CA GLU A 83 14.81 -10.37 -7.39
C GLU A 83 13.34 -9.96 -7.56
N LYS A 84 12.45 -10.85 -8.01
CA LYS A 84 11.01 -10.56 -8.11
C LYS A 84 10.41 -10.22 -6.74
N VAL A 85 10.69 -11.05 -5.72
CA VAL A 85 10.25 -10.80 -4.34
C VAL A 85 10.85 -9.49 -3.83
N ARG A 86 12.14 -9.21 -4.12
CA ARG A 86 12.79 -7.95 -3.75
C ARG A 86 12.06 -6.73 -4.31
N VAL A 87 11.70 -6.74 -5.60
CA VAL A 87 10.96 -5.63 -6.24
C VAL A 87 9.61 -5.39 -5.54
N LEU A 88 8.89 -6.46 -5.20
CA LEU A 88 7.62 -6.32 -4.49
C LEU A 88 7.80 -5.76 -3.08
N ILE A 89 8.84 -6.18 -2.34
CA ILE A 89 9.16 -5.61 -1.02
C ILE A 89 9.46 -4.11 -1.13
N ARG A 90 10.25 -3.71 -2.13
CA ARG A 90 10.56 -2.29 -2.41
C ARG A 90 9.29 -1.48 -2.62
N LEU A 91 8.36 -1.98 -3.45
CA LEU A 91 7.08 -1.31 -3.71
C LEU A 91 6.31 -1.03 -2.42
N HIS A 92 6.20 -2.02 -1.52
CA HIS A 92 5.50 -1.83 -0.24
C HIS A 92 6.17 -0.77 0.64
N ILE A 93 7.51 -0.77 0.69
CA ILE A 93 8.27 0.21 1.48
C ILE A 93 8.09 1.62 0.89
N GLN A 94 8.24 1.77 -0.42
CA GLN A 94 8.09 3.04 -1.12
C GLN A 94 6.70 3.63 -0.94
N LEU A 95 5.65 2.82 -1.12
CA LEU A 95 4.27 3.28 -0.88
C LEU A 95 4.04 3.69 0.58
N MET A 96 4.66 3.03 1.56
CA MET A 96 4.57 3.44 2.95
C MET A 96 5.28 4.77 3.24
N VAL A 97 6.39 5.04 2.56
CA VAL A 97 7.14 6.29 2.71
C VAL A 97 6.43 7.45 2.01
N GLU A 98 5.92 7.23 0.81
CA GLU A 98 5.35 8.29 -0.04
C GLU A 98 3.87 8.54 0.23
N ASP A 99 3.11 7.50 0.55
CA ASP A 99 1.64 7.54 0.66
C ASP A 99 1.12 6.71 1.85
N GLY A 100 1.89 6.70 2.94
CA GLY A 100 1.57 5.97 4.17
C GLY A 100 0.11 6.11 4.61
N PRO A 101 -0.47 7.33 4.73
CA PRO A 101 -1.88 7.49 5.09
C PRO A 101 -2.85 6.68 4.22
N ALA A 102 -2.69 6.68 2.90
CA ALA A 102 -3.56 5.91 2.03
C ALA A 102 -3.34 4.40 2.19
N VAL A 103 -2.10 3.96 2.33
CA VAL A 103 -1.78 2.54 2.57
C VAL A 103 -2.35 2.08 3.91
N SER A 104 -2.27 2.92 4.94
CA SER A 104 -2.83 2.66 6.28
C SER A 104 -4.34 2.44 6.20
N VAL A 105 -5.05 3.33 5.49
CA VAL A 105 -6.50 3.21 5.24
C VAL A 105 -6.82 1.93 4.48
N ALA A 106 -6.08 1.63 3.41
CA ALA A 106 -6.27 0.41 2.63
C ALA A 106 -6.00 -0.88 3.43
N ASN A 107 -5.22 -0.81 4.51
CA ASN A 107 -4.94 -1.94 5.41
C ASN A 107 -5.96 -2.10 6.54
N HIS A 108 -6.50 -1.01 7.09
CA HIS A 108 -7.30 -1.04 8.33
C HIS A 108 -8.80 -0.77 8.12
N ASP A 109 -9.14 0.08 7.16
CA ASP A 109 -10.48 0.65 7.02
C ASP A 109 -11.28 0.08 5.84
N TRP A 110 -10.65 -0.73 4.99
CA TRP A 110 -11.33 -1.40 3.86
C TRP A 110 -12.58 -2.20 4.25
N LYS A 111 -12.68 -2.67 5.49
CA LYS A 111 -13.85 -3.38 6.03
C LYS A 111 -15.12 -2.52 6.07
N TYR A 112 -14.99 -1.20 5.97
CA TYR A 112 -16.09 -0.26 5.87
C TYR A 112 -16.58 -0.03 4.43
N LEU A 113 -15.94 -0.63 3.42
CA LEU A 113 -16.43 -0.56 2.05
C LEU A 113 -17.86 -1.12 1.95
N PRO A 114 -18.72 -0.54 1.09
CA PRO A 114 -20.05 -1.10 0.82
C PRO A 114 -19.97 -2.53 0.31
N ASN A 115 -20.94 -3.39 0.64
CA ASN A 115 -20.89 -4.85 0.41
C ASN A 115 -20.38 -5.29 -0.99
N ALA A 116 -20.85 -4.66 -2.07
CA ALA A 116 -20.39 -4.98 -3.42
C ALA A 116 -18.90 -4.68 -3.61
N ARG A 117 -18.48 -3.47 -3.22
CA ARG A 117 -17.08 -3.01 -3.30
C ARG A 117 -16.17 -3.75 -2.33
N LEU A 118 -16.67 -4.14 -1.17
CA LEU A 118 -15.97 -4.98 -0.20
C LEU A 118 -15.63 -6.36 -0.80
N THR A 119 -16.58 -6.97 -1.50
CA THR A 119 -16.37 -8.26 -2.17
C THR A 119 -15.32 -8.15 -3.28
N GLU A 120 -15.40 -7.10 -4.11
CA GLU A 120 -14.42 -6.82 -5.15
C GLU A 120 -13.01 -6.60 -4.57
N PHE A 121 -12.91 -5.75 -3.53
CA PHE A 121 -11.65 -5.44 -2.88
C PHE A 121 -11.02 -6.66 -2.20
N THR A 122 -11.81 -7.46 -1.47
CA THR A 122 -11.30 -8.68 -0.84
C THR A 122 -10.87 -9.73 -1.84
N THR A 123 -11.53 -9.80 -3.00
CA THR A 123 -11.11 -10.66 -4.13
C THR A 123 -9.75 -10.20 -4.68
N ALA A 124 -9.60 -8.91 -4.95
CA ALA A 124 -8.37 -8.30 -5.41
C ALA A 124 -7.20 -8.53 -4.43
N ARG A 125 -7.43 -8.35 -3.12
CA ARG A 125 -6.44 -8.66 -2.07
C ARG A 125 -6.00 -10.12 -2.10
N ARG A 126 -6.94 -11.06 -2.15
CA ARG A 126 -6.64 -12.50 -2.19
C ARG A 126 -5.87 -12.87 -3.45
N GLN A 127 -6.17 -12.24 -4.59
CA GLN A 127 -5.43 -12.45 -5.83
C GLN A 127 -3.97 -12.01 -5.68
N TYR A 128 -3.75 -10.81 -5.13
CA TYR A 128 -2.39 -10.31 -4.88
C TYR A 128 -1.63 -11.19 -3.90
N GLU A 129 -2.23 -11.54 -2.77
CA GLU A 129 -1.64 -12.43 -1.76
C GLU A 129 -1.29 -13.80 -2.34
N LYS A 130 -2.16 -14.37 -3.18
CA LYS A 130 -1.93 -15.66 -3.84
C LYS A 130 -0.75 -15.60 -4.82
N GLY A 131 -0.68 -14.59 -5.68
CA GLY A 131 0.42 -14.47 -6.65
C GLY A 131 1.76 -14.20 -5.98
N PHE A 132 1.79 -13.36 -4.93
CA PHE A 132 3.02 -13.14 -4.18
C PHE A 132 3.47 -14.42 -3.44
N ALA A 133 2.56 -15.18 -2.82
CA ALA A 133 2.90 -16.49 -2.25
C ALA A 133 3.40 -17.49 -3.31
N ALA A 134 2.88 -17.44 -4.53
CA ALA A 134 3.33 -18.28 -5.64
C ALA A 134 4.78 -17.99 -6.03
N LEU A 135 5.17 -16.72 -6.16
CA LEU A 135 6.58 -16.34 -6.42
C LEU A 135 7.53 -16.89 -5.35
N ILE A 136 7.12 -16.87 -4.08
CA ILE A 136 7.92 -17.47 -2.99
C ILE A 136 8.01 -18.98 -3.16
N ALA A 137 6.88 -19.65 -3.42
CA ALA A 137 6.84 -21.11 -3.61
C ALA A 137 7.70 -21.57 -4.81
N GLU A 138 7.67 -20.81 -5.91
CA GLU A 138 8.47 -21.07 -7.10
C GLU A 138 9.96 -20.85 -6.85
N GLY A 139 10.33 -19.81 -6.11
CA GLY A 139 11.72 -19.62 -5.66
C GLY A 139 12.23 -20.75 -4.77
N ILE A 140 11.38 -21.33 -3.91
CA ILE A 140 11.72 -22.53 -3.14
C ILE A 140 11.95 -23.73 -4.07
N ALA A 141 11.03 -23.95 -5.02
CA ALA A 141 11.14 -25.06 -5.98
C ALA A 141 12.37 -24.94 -6.89
N ALA A 142 12.78 -23.71 -7.22
CA ALA A 142 13.98 -23.41 -7.99
C ALA A 142 15.30 -23.49 -7.18
N GLY A 143 15.21 -23.68 -5.85
CA GLY A 143 16.39 -23.69 -4.97
C GLY A 143 17.00 -22.31 -4.75
N GLU A 144 16.23 -21.23 -4.93
CA GLU A 144 16.64 -19.87 -4.57
C GLU A 144 16.36 -19.55 -3.10
N PHE A 145 15.30 -20.16 -2.53
CA PHE A 145 14.87 -19.93 -1.15
C PHE A 145 14.85 -21.21 -0.31
N GLN A 146 15.02 -21.05 1.00
CA GLN A 146 14.85 -22.12 1.98
C GLN A 146 13.43 -22.69 1.97
N ALA A 147 13.30 -23.99 2.25
CA ALA A 147 12.03 -24.71 2.31
C ALA A 147 11.20 -24.32 3.55
N VAL A 148 10.53 -23.16 3.47
CA VAL A 148 9.59 -22.65 4.46
C VAL A 148 8.16 -22.66 3.91
N ASN A 149 7.16 -22.46 4.78
CA ASN A 149 5.79 -22.31 4.32
C ASN A 149 5.61 -20.96 3.58
N PRO A 150 5.19 -20.92 2.29
CA PRO A 150 5.09 -19.68 1.52
C PRO A 150 4.12 -18.65 2.10
N THR A 151 3.02 -19.11 2.69
CA THR A 151 2.02 -18.25 3.33
C THR A 151 2.61 -17.59 4.58
N VAL A 152 3.38 -18.33 5.38
CA VAL A 152 4.08 -17.77 6.54
C VAL A 152 5.10 -16.72 6.09
N ALA A 153 5.94 -17.04 5.09
CA ALA A 153 6.92 -16.11 4.55
C ALA A 153 6.26 -14.82 4.03
N LEU A 154 5.19 -14.93 3.24
CA LEU A 154 4.41 -13.80 2.73
C LEU A 154 3.92 -12.90 3.87
N PHE A 155 3.21 -13.46 4.85
CA PHE A 155 2.63 -12.64 5.91
C PHE A 155 3.69 -12.08 6.86
N THR A 156 4.84 -12.75 7.03
CA THR A 156 6.00 -12.18 7.74
C THR A 156 6.54 -10.96 6.98
N ILE A 157 6.77 -11.08 5.67
CA ILE A 157 7.24 -9.98 4.81
C ILE A 157 6.27 -8.79 4.88
N LEU A 158 4.98 -9.03 4.61
CA LEU A 158 3.97 -7.97 4.62
C LEU A 158 3.81 -7.32 5.99
N SER A 159 3.96 -8.09 7.08
CA SER A 159 3.88 -7.54 8.44
C SER A 159 5.09 -6.65 8.75
N ALA A 160 6.28 -7.00 8.29
CA ALA A 160 7.49 -6.22 8.53
C ALA A 160 7.42 -4.83 7.87
N VAL A 161 6.86 -4.73 6.67
CA VAL A 161 6.76 -3.46 5.93
C VAL A 161 5.58 -2.60 6.37
N ARG A 162 4.50 -3.20 6.91
CA ARG A 162 3.26 -2.49 7.27
C ARG A 162 3.41 -1.41 8.34
N TRP A 163 4.44 -1.48 9.18
CA TRP A 163 4.61 -0.56 10.31
C TRP A 163 5.58 0.59 10.03
N VAL A 164 6.25 0.59 8.88
CA VAL A 164 7.28 1.58 8.52
C VAL A 164 6.78 3.01 8.73
N GLU A 165 5.57 3.32 8.26
CA GLU A 165 4.98 4.66 8.32
C GLU A 165 4.74 5.22 9.74
N LEU A 166 4.80 4.38 10.78
CA LEU A 166 4.51 4.78 12.16
C LEU A 166 5.77 5.22 12.92
N TRP A 167 6.95 4.78 12.49
CA TRP A 167 8.21 5.04 13.19
C TRP A 167 9.28 5.68 12.30
N PHE A 168 9.17 5.54 10.98
CA PHE A 168 10.14 6.10 10.06
C PHE A 168 9.90 7.59 9.81
N GLN A 169 10.94 8.40 10.01
CA GLN A 169 10.97 9.83 9.71
C GLN A 169 12.17 10.10 8.78
N PRO A 170 11.94 10.37 7.48
CA PRO A 170 13.03 10.62 6.54
C PRO A 170 13.97 11.72 7.02
N GLY A 171 15.28 11.47 7.00
CA GLY A 171 16.31 12.47 7.32
C GLY A 171 16.58 12.71 8.81
N ARG A 172 15.88 12.02 9.73
CA ARG A 172 16.18 12.09 11.16
C ARG A 172 17.26 11.11 11.59
N SER A 173 17.17 9.86 11.15
CA SER A 173 18.10 8.78 11.54
C SER A 173 18.51 7.89 10.38
N LEU A 174 17.76 7.89 9.28
CA LEU A 174 17.97 7.00 8.14
C LEU A 174 17.30 7.61 6.89
N SER A 175 17.89 7.42 5.72
CA SER A 175 17.22 7.69 4.44
C SER A 175 16.24 6.58 4.08
N ALA A 176 15.32 6.85 3.13
CA ALA A 176 14.37 5.84 2.65
C ALA A 176 15.07 4.68 1.94
N GLN A 177 16.17 4.96 1.21
CA GLN A 177 16.96 3.93 0.55
C GLN A 177 17.66 3.02 1.55
N GLU A 178 18.29 3.60 2.58
CA GLU A 178 18.93 2.81 3.64
C GLU A 178 17.91 1.97 4.41
N LEU A 179 16.70 2.49 4.65
CA LEU A 179 15.60 1.74 5.25
C LEU A 179 15.25 0.51 4.41
N GLU A 180 15.02 0.74 3.12
CA GLU A 180 14.68 -0.27 2.14
C GLU A 180 15.74 -1.37 2.13
N ASP A 181 17.02 -1.00 2.02
CA ASP A 181 18.14 -1.94 1.97
C ASP A 181 18.25 -2.77 3.26
N HIS A 182 18.04 -2.16 4.43
CA HIS A 182 18.06 -2.88 5.71
C HIS A 182 16.91 -3.86 5.85
N ILE A 183 15.68 -3.46 5.52
CA ILE A 183 14.50 -4.34 5.59
C ILE A 183 14.66 -5.52 4.62
N ILE A 184 15.05 -5.25 3.38
CA ILE A 184 15.30 -6.29 2.38
C ILE A 184 16.40 -7.24 2.84
N THR A 185 17.49 -6.71 3.39
CA THR A 185 18.59 -7.53 3.92
C THR A 185 18.10 -8.48 5.01
N MET A 186 17.32 -7.98 5.98
CA MET A 186 16.81 -8.82 7.07
C MET A 186 15.82 -9.88 6.58
N LEU A 187 14.92 -9.51 5.65
CA LEU A 187 13.90 -10.41 5.15
C LEU A 187 14.45 -11.47 4.19
N LEU A 188 15.33 -11.09 3.26
CA LEU A 188 15.84 -12.00 2.23
C LEU A 188 17.04 -12.81 2.68
N LYS A 189 17.99 -12.27 3.46
CA LYS A 189 19.09 -13.10 3.98
C LYS A 189 18.61 -14.22 4.90
N GLY A 190 17.46 -14.04 5.55
CA GLY A 190 16.81 -15.10 6.32
C GLY A 190 16.19 -16.21 5.45
N LEU A 191 15.91 -15.92 4.18
CA LEU A 191 15.27 -16.82 3.23
C LEU A 191 16.24 -17.44 2.21
N GLU A 192 17.42 -16.85 2.00
CA GLU A 192 18.42 -17.34 1.06
C GLU A 192 18.90 -18.76 1.40
N GLN A 193 19.00 -19.62 0.39
CA GLN A 193 19.62 -20.93 0.52
C GLN A 193 21.15 -20.76 0.67
N ARG A 194 21.75 -21.51 1.61
CA ARG A 194 23.19 -21.50 1.84
C ARG A 194 23.97 -22.23 0.76
#